data_AF-A0A5R9P129-F1
#
_entry.id   AF-A0A5R9P129-F1
#
_cell.length_a   1.000
_cell.length_b   1.000
_cell.length_c   1.000
_cell.angle_alpha   90.00
_cell.angle_beta   90.00
_cell.angle_gamma   90.00
#
_symmetry.space_group_name_H-M   'P 1'
#
loop_
_entity.id
_entity.type
_entity.pdbx_description
1 polymer ?
#
loop_
_entity_poly.entity_id
_entity_poly.type
_entity_poly.pdbx_seq_one_letter_code
_entity_poly.pdbx_strand_id
1 'polypeptide(L)'
;MTAVIRDQVFETNSSSSHSVALGKGDVLDKNFDQESLRAGFINIRCGEHSYYGEERYRYYQPENIVKYLLATIIQGGPDTTGIDISKPYDAIPLLRQQFVGVSDLVDAIEDETKCKLTLIVEGGKRVWLDIDNEGSADFDFTDRESLRKLLFLSGSYVETKSRDEREEDAPEYIDTDMGQELTLHPGEGRQLGFAM
;
A
#
# COMPACT_ATOMS: atom_id res chain seq x y z
N MET A 1 -25.59 12.39 22.16
CA MET A 1 -25.94 11.16 21.43
C MET A 1 -24.64 10.41 21.27
N THR A 2 -24.47 9.31 21.99
CA THR A 2 -23.17 8.69 22.22
C THR A 2 -23.22 7.30 21.60
N ALA A 3 -22.52 7.10 20.49
CA ALA A 3 -22.39 5.79 19.85
C ALA A 3 -21.27 5.01 20.57
N VAL A 4 -21.58 3.79 21.00
CA VAL A 4 -20.62 2.85 21.59
C VAL A 4 -20.53 1.66 20.65
N ILE A 5 -19.34 1.42 20.08
CA ILE A 5 -19.02 0.24 19.28
C ILE A 5 -18.23 -0.71 20.21
N ARG A 6 -18.64 -1.99 20.30
CA ARG A 6 -17.95 -3.03 21.08
C ARG A 6 -17.56 -4.22 20.20
N ASP A 7 -16.46 -4.86 20.60
CA ASP A 7 -15.55 -5.69 19.79
C ASP A 7 -15.99 -7.17 19.56
N GLN A 8 -17.17 -7.63 19.98
CA GLN A 8 -17.58 -9.04 19.81
C GLN A 8 -19.10 -9.22 19.57
N VAL A 9 -19.45 -10.01 18.55
CA VAL A 9 -20.80 -10.31 18.06
C VAL A 9 -21.45 -11.43 18.91
N PHE A 10 -22.71 -11.24 19.32
CA PHE A 10 -23.58 -12.30 19.82
C PHE A 10 -24.73 -12.53 18.83
N GLU A 11 -25.07 -13.78 18.55
CA GLU A 11 -26.30 -14.14 17.84
C GLU A 11 -27.54 -13.72 18.65
N THR A 12 -28.54 -13.20 17.94
CA THR A 12 -29.90 -13.05 18.50
C THR A 12 -30.86 -13.94 17.73
N ASN A 13 -31.44 -14.90 18.43
CA ASN A 13 -32.60 -15.65 17.99
C ASN A 13 -33.87 -14.87 18.34
N SER A 14 -34.41 -14.10 17.41
CA SER A 14 -35.86 -13.83 17.42
C SER A 14 -36.34 -13.42 16.03
N SER A 15 -37.44 -14.04 15.62
CA SER A 15 -38.01 -14.00 14.28
C SER A 15 -38.18 -12.57 13.75
N SER A 16 -37.67 -12.33 12.54
CA SER A 16 -37.84 -11.14 11.67
C SER A 16 -36.90 -9.94 11.83
N SER A 17 -35.65 -10.15 12.25
CA SER A 17 -34.57 -9.14 12.12
C SER A 17 -33.53 -9.60 11.10
N HIS A 18 -33.37 -8.88 9.98
CA HIS A 18 -32.22 -9.06 9.09
C HIS A 18 -31.03 -8.33 9.74
N SER A 19 -30.11 -9.07 10.35
CA SER A 19 -28.85 -8.52 10.85
C SER A 19 -27.72 -8.88 9.90
N VAL A 20 -27.02 -7.87 9.38
CA VAL A 20 -25.72 -8.06 8.71
C VAL A 20 -24.65 -7.84 9.77
N ALA A 21 -23.90 -8.90 10.08
CA ALA A 21 -22.69 -8.79 10.88
C ALA A 21 -21.52 -8.61 9.92
N LEU A 22 -20.78 -7.51 10.07
CA LEU A 22 -19.53 -7.26 9.37
C LEU A 22 -18.41 -7.42 10.39
N GLY A 23 -17.43 -8.27 10.09
CA GLY A 23 -16.19 -8.30 10.85
C GLY A 23 -15.41 -7.01 10.63
N LYS A 24 -14.52 -6.67 11.57
CA LYS A 24 -13.62 -5.51 11.42
C LYS A 24 -12.74 -5.60 10.16
N GLY A 25 -12.46 -6.82 9.68
CA GLY A 25 -11.75 -7.09 8.43
C GLY A 25 -12.59 -6.96 7.15
N ASP A 26 -13.91 -6.80 7.28
CA ASP A 26 -14.85 -6.71 6.15
C ASP A 26 -15.22 -5.26 5.83
N VAL A 27 -14.82 -4.31 6.68
CA VAL A 27 -15.05 -2.88 6.46
C VAL A 27 -13.82 -2.27 5.81
N LEU A 28 -13.92 -2.01 4.51
CA LEU A 28 -12.93 -1.26 3.76
C LEU A 28 -13.15 0.25 4.01
N ASP A 29 -12.40 0.81 4.94
CA ASP A 29 -12.55 2.17 5.47
C ASP A 29 -11.40 3.12 5.07
N LYS A 30 -10.36 2.60 4.41
CA LYS A 30 -9.26 3.36 3.85
C LYS A 30 -9.47 3.57 2.35
N ASN A 31 -9.11 4.75 1.87
CA ASN A 31 -9.28 5.15 0.48
C ASN A 31 -8.11 6.00 0.02
N PHE A 32 -7.88 6.03 -1.29
CA PHE A 32 -7.06 7.05 -1.91
C PHE A 32 -7.63 8.46 -1.68
N ASP A 33 -6.79 9.46 -1.91
CA ASP A 33 -7.18 10.87 -1.86
C ASP A 33 -8.53 11.12 -2.58
N GLN A 34 -9.46 11.76 -1.87
CA GLN A 34 -10.84 11.91 -2.33
C GLN A 34 -10.96 12.87 -3.51
N GLU A 35 -10.09 13.88 -3.61
CA GLU A 35 -10.08 14.78 -4.76
C GLU A 35 -9.63 14.03 -6.02
N SER A 36 -8.60 13.21 -5.88
CA SER A 36 -8.08 12.32 -6.92
C SER A 36 -9.17 11.34 -7.41
N LEU A 37 -9.83 10.61 -6.49
CA LEU A 37 -10.92 9.68 -6.84
C LEU A 37 -12.08 10.38 -7.58
N ARG A 38 -12.48 11.59 -7.15
CA ARG A 38 -13.53 12.36 -7.84
C ARG A 38 -13.12 12.82 -9.23
N ALA A 39 -11.84 13.09 -9.43
CA ALA A 39 -11.30 13.43 -10.75
C ALA A 39 -11.18 12.19 -11.68
N GLY A 40 -11.34 10.98 -11.14
CA GLY A 40 -11.19 9.72 -11.87
C GLY A 40 -9.74 9.28 -12.04
N PHE A 41 -8.81 9.87 -11.28
CA PHE A 41 -7.37 9.56 -11.35
C PHE A 41 -6.82 9.31 -9.96
N ILE A 42 -5.99 8.29 -9.78
CA ILE A 42 -5.17 8.11 -8.59
C ILE A 42 -3.76 8.58 -8.94
N ASN A 43 -3.34 9.70 -8.34
CA ASN A 43 -2.07 10.35 -8.68
C ASN A 43 -0.99 9.95 -7.67
N ILE A 44 -0.12 9.03 -8.08
CA ILE A 44 1.06 8.68 -7.31
C ILE A 44 2.16 9.70 -7.60
N ARG A 45 2.67 10.34 -6.54
CA ARG A 45 3.77 11.31 -6.64
C ARG A 45 5.10 10.63 -6.32
N CYS A 46 6.04 10.62 -7.26
CA CYS A 46 7.44 10.31 -6.96
C CYS A 46 8.07 11.51 -6.21
N GLY A 47 8.29 11.36 -4.90
CA GLY A 47 8.98 12.34 -4.05
C GLY A 47 10.47 11.99 -3.85
N GLU A 48 11.11 12.64 -2.87
CA GLU A 48 12.54 12.42 -2.57
C GLU A 48 12.86 11.03 -2.00
N HIS A 49 11.92 10.39 -1.28
CA HIS A 49 12.05 8.99 -0.85
C HIS A 49 11.50 8.04 -1.91
N SER A 50 12.37 7.55 -2.78
CA SER A 50 12.06 6.47 -3.73
C SER A 50 13.00 5.26 -3.57
N TYR A 51 13.73 5.24 -2.46
CA TYR A 51 14.53 4.11 -2.00
C TYR A 51 13.89 3.57 -0.72
N TYR A 52 13.55 2.29 -0.73
CA TYR A 52 12.79 1.62 0.33
C TYR A 52 13.67 0.58 1.03
N GLY A 53 13.56 0.45 2.35
CA GLY A 53 14.27 -0.61 3.11
C GLY A 53 15.62 -0.23 3.73
N GLU A 54 16.13 1.00 3.57
CA GLU A 54 17.32 1.45 4.35
C GLU A 54 17.01 1.59 5.83
N GLU A 55 15.81 2.08 6.13
CA GLU A 55 15.32 2.33 7.48
C GLU A 55 14.00 1.58 7.68
N ARG A 56 13.74 1.26 8.95
CA ARG A 56 12.45 0.73 9.37
C ARG A 56 11.40 1.83 9.25
N TYR A 57 10.35 1.58 8.48
CA TYR A 57 9.30 2.56 8.21
C TYR A 57 7.97 1.85 7.98
N ARG A 58 6.86 2.48 8.39
CA ARG A 58 5.51 1.93 8.18
C ARG A 58 4.69 2.78 7.21
N TYR A 59 4.20 2.15 6.15
CA TYR A 59 3.35 2.77 5.14
C TYR A 59 1.90 2.39 5.37
N TYR A 60 1.10 3.37 5.77
CA TYR A 60 -0.34 3.24 5.94
C TYR A 60 -1.12 3.86 4.79
N GLN A 61 -0.63 4.87 4.10
CA GLN A 61 -1.39 5.50 3.02
C GLN A 61 -1.40 4.60 1.78
N PRO A 62 -2.56 4.40 1.12
CA PRO A 62 -2.62 3.52 -0.04
C PRO A 62 -1.70 4.00 -1.16
N GLU A 63 -1.49 5.30 -1.32
CA GLU A 63 -0.54 5.86 -2.29
C GLU A 63 0.90 5.41 -2.03
N ASN A 64 1.34 5.39 -0.77
CA ASN A 64 2.72 5.01 -0.43
C ASN A 64 2.91 3.49 -0.44
N ILE A 65 1.88 2.73 -0.07
CA ILE A 65 1.87 1.28 -0.28
C ILE A 65 2.02 0.97 -1.77
N VAL A 66 1.24 1.60 -2.65
CA VAL A 66 1.36 1.40 -4.10
C VAL A 66 2.77 1.72 -4.60
N LYS A 67 3.41 2.80 -4.13
CA LYS A 67 4.81 3.09 -4.51
C LYS A 67 5.78 2.00 -4.06
N TYR A 68 5.63 1.51 -2.84
CA TYR A 68 6.46 0.43 -2.33
C TYR A 68 6.28 -0.86 -3.14
N LEU A 69 5.04 -1.21 -3.49
CA LEU A 69 4.75 -2.36 -4.36
C LEU A 69 5.35 -2.19 -5.75
N LEU A 70 5.25 -0.99 -6.34
CA LEU A 70 5.92 -0.67 -7.62
C LEU A 70 7.45 -0.81 -7.51
N ALA A 71 8.06 -0.34 -6.42
CA ALA A 71 9.50 -0.49 -6.19
C ALA A 71 9.93 -1.96 -6.07
N THR A 72 9.12 -2.79 -5.42
CA THR A 72 9.37 -4.24 -5.28
C THR A 72 9.37 -4.95 -6.65
N ILE A 73 8.53 -4.49 -7.59
CA ILE A 73 8.43 -5.06 -8.94
C ILE A 73 9.53 -4.53 -9.87
N ILE A 74 9.85 -3.22 -9.79
CA ILE A 74 10.75 -2.54 -10.73
C ILE A 74 12.22 -2.73 -10.35
N GLN A 75 12.55 -2.63 -9.06
CA GLN A 75 13.91 -2.74 -8.49
C GLN A 75 14.95 -1.91 -9.26
N GLY A 76 14.71 -0.59 -9.33
CA GLY A 76 15.58 0.37 -9.99
C GLY A 76 14.82 1.32 -10.91
N GLY A 77 15.33 1.51 -12.13
CA GLY A 77 14.76 2.44 -13.10
C GLY A 77 14.36 1.77 -14.42
N PRO A 78 13.24 2.15 -15.04
CA PRO A 78 12.89 1.69 -16.38
C PRO A 78 13.88 2.22 -17.43
N ASP A 79 13.93 1.56 -18.57
CA ASP A 79 14.55 2.12 -19.76
C ASP A 79 13.71 3.30 -20.27
N THR A 80 14.27 4.50 -20.22
CA THR A 80 13.62 5.73 -20.68
C THR A 80 14.01 6.11 -22.12
N THR A 81 14.64 5.21 -22.88
CA THR A 81 15.05 5.47 -24.26
C THR A 81 13.82 5.85 -25.11
N GLY A 82 13.88 7.01 -25.76
CA GLY A 82 12.79 7.51 -26.61
C GLY A 82 11.71 8.31 -25.88
N ILE A 83 11.82 8.48 -24.56
CA ILE A 83 10.93 9.36 -23.78
C ILE A 83 11.57 10.76 -23.66
N ASP A 84 10.79 11.81 -23.96
CA ASP A 84 11.19 13.20 -23.69
C ASP A 84 11.09 13.49 -22.18
N ILE A 85 12.14 13.11 -21.45
CA ILE A 85 12.21 13.32 -20.00
C ILE A 85 12.36 14.80 -19.62
N SER A 86 12.51 15.74 -20.57
CA SER A 86 12.66 17.17 -20.25
C SER A 86 11.38 17.80 -19.70
N LYS A 87 10.23 17.16 -19.92
CA LYS A 87 8.91 17.60 -19.47
C LYS A 87 8.33 16.60 -18.48
N PRO A 88 7.38 17.02 -17.63
CA PRO A 88 6.64 16.08 -16.81
C PRO A 88 5.95 15.02 -17.67
N TYR A 89 6.01 13.76 -17.23
CA TYR A 89 5.40 12.63 -17.94
C TYR A 89 4.77 11.64 -16.95
N ASP A 90 3.77 10.91 -17.44
CA ASP A 90 3.18 9.76 -16.72
C ASP A 90 4.01 8.52 -17.03
N ALA A 91 4.60 7.91 -16.01
CA ALA A 91 5.46 6.76 -16.16
C ALA A 91 4.69 5.43 -16.22
N ILE A 92 3.41 5.37 -15.81
CA ILE A 92 2.66 4.10 -15.77
C ILE A 92 2.63 3.39 -17.14
N PRO A 93 2.35 4.06 -18.28
CA PRO A 93 2.36 3.39 -19.58
C PRO A 93 3.73 2.77 -19.94
N LEU A 94 4.83 3.43 -19.58
CA LEU A 94 6.17 2.93 -19.80
C LEU A 94 6.45 1.70 -18.92
N LEU A 95 6.11 1.79 -17.64
CA LEU A 95 6.33 0.72 -16.68
C LEU A 95 5.52 -0.54 -17.03
N ARG A 96 4.26 -0.40 -17.48
CA ARG A 96 3.44 -1.54 -17.93
C ARG A 96 4.03 -2.29 -19.12
N GLN A 97 4.78 -1.60 -20.00
CA GLN A 97 5.43 -2.24 -21.15
C GLN A 97 6.66 -3.07 -20.75
N GLN A 98 7.34 -2.68 -19.67
CA GLN A 98 8.62 -3.26 -19.27
C GLN A 98 8.47 -4.30 -18.15
N PHE A 99 7.44 -4.16 -17.31
CA PHE A 99 7.25 -4.96 -16.11
C PHE A 99 5.83 -5.54 -16.08
N VAL A 100 5.69 -6.85 -16.32
CA VAL A 100 4.38 -7.54 -16.31
C VAL A 100 3.66 -7.37 -14.97
N GLY A 101 4.38 -7.47 -13.85
CA GLY A 101 3.81 -7.29 -12.51
C GLY A 101 3.26 -5.88 -12.28
N VAL A 102 3.81 -4.86 -12.95
CA VAL A 102 3.24 -3.50 -12.89
C VAL A 102 1.89 -3.47 -13.61
N SER A 103 1.74 -4.17 -14.74
CA SER A 103 0.42 -4.25 -15.40
C SER A 103 -0.59 -4.91 -14.48
N ASP A 104 -0.25 -6.04 -13.86
CA ASP A 104 -1.18 -6.77 -12.99
C ASP A 104 -1.61 -5.94 -11.77
N LEU A 105 -0.66 -5.25 -11.14
CA LEU A 105 -0.91 -4.35 -10.01
C LEU A 105 -1.79 -3.15 -10.43
N VAL A 106 -1.45 -2.49 -11.54
CA VAL A 106 -2.22 -1.36 -12.06
C VAL A 106 -3.64 -1.80 -12.40
N ASP A 107 -3.81 -2.88 -13.14
CA ASP A 107 -5.12 -3.40 -13.54
C ASP A 107 -5.96 -3.76 -12.30
N ALA A 108 -5.35 -4.31 -11.25
CA ALA A 108 -6.05 -4.57 -9.98
C ALA A 108 -6.58 -3.31 -9.31
N ILE A 109 -5.77 -2.26 -9.25
CA ILE A 109 -6.16 -1.00 -8.62
C ILE A 109 -7.23 -0.30 -9.47
N GLU A 110 -7.05 -0.25 -10.79
CA GLU A 110 -8.00 0.40 -11.70
C GLU A 110 -9.34 -0.35 -11.76
N ASP A 111 -9.32 -1.69 -11.70
CA ASP A 111 -10.54 -2.51 -11.64
C ASP A 111 -11.33 -2.30 -10.35
N GLU A 112 -10.65 -2.21 -9.20
CA GLU A 112 -11.32 -2.03 -7.91
C GLU A 112 -11.85 -0.60 -7.75
N THR A 113 -11.05 0.40 -8.14
CA THR A 113 -11.37 1.82 -7.89
C THR A 113 -12.11 2.51 -9.02
N LYS A 114 -12.11 1.91 -10.22
CA LYS A 114 -12.60 2.52 -11.48
C LYS A 114 -11.91 3.86 -11.83
N CYS A 115 -10.76 4.13 -11.22
CA CYS A 115 -9.94 5.30 -11.47
C CYS A 115 -8.68 4.90 -12.22
N LYS A 116 -8.17 5.79 -13.06
CA LYS A 116 -6.89 5.57 -13.76
C LYS A 116 -5.72 5.85 -12.81
N LEU A 117 -4.78 4.91 -12.69
CA LEU A 117 -3.55 5.14 -11.93
C LEU A 117 -2.55 5.94 -12.79
N THR A 118 -1.95 6.97 -12.21
CA THR A 118 -0.88 7.73 -12.85
C THR A 118 0.31 7.87 -11.91
N LEU A 119 1.51 7.93 -12.49
CA LEU A 119 2.76 8.19 -11.78
C LEU A 119 3.44 9.36 -12.47
N ILE A 120 3.20 10.55 -11.95
CA ILE A 120 3.72 11.77 -12.57
C ILE A 120 5.14 12.02 -12.12
N VAL A 121 6.05 12.06 -13.08
CA VAL A 121 7.47 12.36 -12.89
C VAL A 121 7.72 13.78 -13.35
N GLU A 122 8.44 14.56 -12.56
CA GLU A 122 8.82 15.92 -12.95
C GLU A 122 9.79 15.93 -14.13
N GLY A 123 9.74 16.99 -14.95
CA GLY A 123 10.68 17.18 -16.04
C GLY A 123 12.12 17.26 -15.54
N GLY A 124 13.02 16.58 -16.25
CA GLY A 124 14.43 16.43 -15.89
C GLY A 124 14.72 15.29 -14.92
N LYS A 125 13.70 14.61 -14.37
CA LYS A 125 13.86 13.48 -13.45
C LYS A 125 13.54 12.15 -14.13
N ARG A 126 14.13 11.07 -13.58
CA ARG A 126 13.81 9.69 -13.96
C ARG A 126 13.00 9.05 -12.85
N VAL A 127 12.14 8.10 -13.20
CA VAL A 127 11.63 7.15 -12.21
C VAL A 127 12.79 6.32 -11.72
N TRP A 128 12.98 6.31 -10.41
CA TRP A 128 13.86 5.38 -9.74
C TRP A 128 13.10 4.87 -8.54
N LEU A 129 12.66 3.63 -8.57
CA LEU A 129 11.89 2.98 -7.51
C LEU A 129 12.66 1.71 -7.14
N ASP A 130 13.37 1.79 -6.02
CA ASP A 130 14.35 0.78 -5.65
C ASP A 130 14.13 0.33 -4.20
N ILE A 131 14.52 -0.90 -3.92
CA ILE A 131 14.33 -1.53 -2.62
C ILE A 131 15.61 -2.26 -2.22
N ASP A 132 16.01 -2.13 -0.96
CA ASP A 132 17.05 -3.02 -0.43
C ASP A 132 16.50 -4.45 -0.41
N ASN A 133 17.25 -5.41 -0.96
CA ASN A 133 16.78 -6.75 -1.33
C ASN A 133 16.18 -7.55 -0.15
N GLU A 134 16.65 -7.28 1.08
CA GLU A 134 16.12 -7.92 2.30
C GLU A 134 14.76 -7.36 2.76
N GLY A 135 14.32 -6.25 2.17
CA GLY A 135 13.05 -5.60 2.43
C GLY A 135 11.92 -5.99 1.47
N SER A 136 12.13 -6.90 0.51
CA SER A 136 11.09 -7.30 -0.45
C SER A 136 9.99 -8.13 0.22
N ALA A 137 8.74 -7.69 0.11
CA ALA A 137 7.60 -8.48 0.54
C ALA A 137 7.40 -9.65 -0.43
N ASP A 138 7.34 -10.88 0.09
CA ASP A 138 6.88 -12.07 -0.65
C ASP A 138 5.35 -12.01 -0.79
N PHE A 139 4.88 -10.95 -1.46
CA PHE A 139 3.47 -10.66 -1.64
C PHE A 139 3.02 -11.13 -3.02
N ASP A 140 2.02 -12.01 -3.06
CA ASP A 140 1.41 -12.45 -4.30
C ASP A 140 0.48 -11.35 -4.83
N PHE A 141 0.97 -10.57 -5.79
CA PHE A 141 0.20 -9.51 -6.46
C PHE A 141 -0.99 -10.04 -7.27
N THR A 142 -1.07 -11.34 -7.52
CA THR A 142 -2.20 -11.96 -8.21
C THR A 142 -3.38 -12.23 -7.28
N ASP A 143 -3.16 -12.25 -5.96
CA ASP A 143 -4.23 -12.34 -4.97
C ASP A 143 -4.91 -10.96 -4.80
N ARG A 144 -5.97 -10.79 -5.60
CA ARG A 144 -6.80 -9.59 -5.61
C ARG A 144 -7.45 -9.31 -4.25
N GLU A 145 -7.78 -10.34 -3.47
CA GLU A 145 -8.41 -10.15 -2.16
C GLU A 145 -7.41 -9.62 -1.14
N SER A 146 -6.21 -10.19 -1.09
CA SER A 146 -5.14 -9.70 -0.22
C SER A 146 -4.71 -8.29 -0.60
N LEU A 147 -4.59 -7.98 -1.90
CA LEU A 147 -4.26 -6.63 -2.36
C LEU A 147 -5.34 -5.62 -1.97
N ARG A 148 -6.61 -6.01 -2.12
CA ARG A 148 -7.75 -5.19 -1.71
C ARG A 148 -7.72 -4.91 -0.20
N LYS A 149 -7.50 -5.92 0.63
CA LYS A 149 -7.37 -5.73 2.08
C LYS A 149 -6.20 -4.81 2.42
N LEU A 150 -5.04 -5.02 1.81
CA LEU A 150 -3.85 -4.20 2.05
C LEU A 150 -4.09 -2.70 1.74
N LEU A 151 -4.77 -2.41 0.63
CA LEU A 151 -5.00 -1.04 0.17
C LEU A 151 -6.19 -0.35 0.87
N PHE A 152 -7.24 -1.08 1.24
CA PHE A 152 -8.50 -0.46 1.66
C PHE A 152 -8.91 -0.78 3.11
N LEU A 153 -8.19 -1.64 3.83
CA LEU A 153 -8.37 -1.83 5.26
C LEU A 153 -7.46 -0.87 6.05
N SER A 154 -8.02 -0.06 6.95
CA SER A 154 -7.26 0.88 7.79
C SER A 154 -6.25 0.22 8.71
N GLY A 155 -6.47 -1.06 9.06
CA GLY A 155 -5.56 -1.85 9.87
C GLY A 155 -4.38 -2.45 9.10
N SER A 156 -4.34 -2.32 7.78
CA SER A 156 -3.29 -2.88 6.94
C SER A 156 -2.20 -1.87 6.62
N TYR A 157 -0.96 -2.33 6.68
CA TYR A 157 0.24 -1.55 6.42
C TYR A 157 1.32 -2.42 5.76
N VAL A 158 2.29 -1.74 5.16
CA VAL A 158 3.59 -2.33 4.82
C VAL A 158 4.60 -1.80 5.83
N GLU A 159 5.45 -2.68 6.35
CA GLU A 159 6.56 -2.29 7.22
C GLU A 159 7.87 -2.75 6.59
N THR A 160 8.79 -1.82 6.40
CA THR A 160 10.17 -2.13 6.02
C THR A 160 11.01 -2.33 7.27
N LYS A 161 12.11 -3.05 7.08
CA LYS A 161 13.14 -3.23 8.10
C LYS A 161 14.49 -2.93 7.45
N SER A 162 15.38 -2.27 8.18
CA SER A 162 16.76 -2.11 7.72
C SER A 162 17.46 -3.47 7.72
N ARG A 163 18.29 -3.70 6.69
CA ARG A 163 19.11 -4.91 6.55
C ARG A 163 19.93 -5.25 7.78
N ASP A 164 20.54 -4.24 8.40
CA ASP A 164 21.43 -4.43 9.54
C ASP A 164 20.68 -4.46 10.89
N GLU A 165 19.37 -4.23 10.89
CA GLU A 165 18.59 -4.17 12.12
C GLU A 165 18.38 -5.57 12.71
N ARG A 166 18.71 -5.73 13.99
CA ARG A 166 18.33 -6.92 14.75
C ARG A 166 17.00 -6.66 15.44
N GLU A 167 16.23 -7.71 15.61
CA GLU A 167 14.91 -7.62 16.26
C GLU A 167 15.00 -7.11 17.71
N GLU A 168 16.11 -7.41 18.39
CA GLU A 168 16.47 -6.92 19.73
C GLU A 168 16.83 -5.42 19.77
N ASP A 169 17.15 -4.82 18.62
CA ASP A 169 17.57 -3.42 18.48
C ASP A 169 16.46 -2.54 17.87
N ALA A 170 15.23 -3.07 17.74
CA ALA A 170 14.13 -2.31 17.17
C ALA A 170 13.85 -1.05 18.02
N PRO A 171 13.76 0.15 17.41
CA PRO A 171 13.52 1.38 18.15
C PRO A 171 12.14 1.32 18.83
N GLU A 172 11.98 2.00 19.96
CA GLU A 172 10.68 2.08 20.65
C GLU A 172 9.59 2.70 19.76
N TYR A 173 10.00 3.59 18.84
CA TYR A 173 9.12 4.26 17.90
C TYR A 173 9.56 4.01 16.45
N ILE A 174 8.59 3.86 15.56
CA ILE A 174 8.76 3.73 14.11
C ILE A 174 8.19 4.96 13.42
N ASP A 175 8.94 5.46 12.43
CA ASP A 175 8.44 6.51 11.54
C ASP A 175 7.44 5.95 10.54
N THR A 176 6.41 6.73 10.25
CA THR A 176 5.29 6.34 9.40
C THR A 176 4.87 7.50 8.50
N ASP A 177 4.13 7.20 7.44
CA ASP A 177 3.56 8.23 6.57
C ASP A 177 2.37 8.98 7.21
N MET A 178 2.07 8.66 8.47
CA MET A 178 1.07 9.32 9.31
C MET A 178 1.67 9.99 10.57
N GLY A 179 2.99 9.97 10.75
CA GLY A 179 3.68 10.46 11.96
C GLY A 179 4.57 9.39 12.58
N GLN A 180 4.60 9.28 13.90
CA GLN A 180 5.34 8.25 14.63
C GLN A 180 4.40 7.36 15.42
N GLU A 181 4.75 6.07 15.52
CA GLU A 181 4.00 5.08 16.30
C GLU A 181 4.92 4.23 17.15
N LEU A 182 4.38 3.56 18.17
CA LEU A 182 5.11 2.56 18.93
C LEU A 182 5.43 1.35 18.05
N THR A 183 6.67 0.88 18.12
CA THR A 183 7.07 -0.37 17.50
C THR A 183 6.39 -1.52 18.24
N LEU A 184 5.64 -2.34 17.50
CA LEU A 184 5.00 -3.54 18.04
C LEU A 184 5.97 -4.70 17.87
N HIS A 185 6.49 -5.23 18.98
CA HIS A 185 7.30 -6.46 18.92
C HIS A 185 6.40 -7.64 18.53
N PRO A 186 6.91 -8.61 17.74
CA PRO A 186 6.14 -9.81 17.44
C PRO A 186 5.76 -10.54 18.73
N GLY A 187 4.45 -10.66 18.97
CA GLY A 187 3.86 -11.09 20.25
C GLY A 187 2.94 -10.04 20.89
N GLU A 188 3.08 -8.76 20.54
CA GLU A 188 2.30 -7.64 21.08
C GLU A 188 1.33 -7.00 20.06
N GLY A 189 1.42 -7.36 18.77
CA GLY A 189 0.52 -6.94 17.70
C GLY A 189 -0.58 -7.96 17.37
N ARG A 190 -1.81 -7.47 17.09
CA ARG A 190 -2.99 -8.26 16.69
C ARG A 190 -2.64 -9.24 15.56
N GLN A 191 -2.58 -10.53 15.88
CA GLN A 191 -2.53 -11.60 14.88
C GLN A 191 -3.78 -11.50 13.98
N LEU A 192 -3.62 -11.01 12.75
CA LEU A 192 -4.48 -11.44 11.65
C LEU A 192 -3.98 -12.84 11.25
N GLY A 193 -4.42 -13.84 12.02
CA GLY A 193 -4.20 -15.23 11.67
C GLY A 193 -4.97 -15.53 10.39
N PHE A 194 -4.27 -15.59 9.26
CA PHE A 194 -4.74 -16.36 8.12
C PHE A 194 -4.47 -17.83 8.44
N ALA A 195 -5.52 -18.53 8.90
CA ALA A 195 -5.49 -19.97 8.96
C ALA A 195 -5.55 -20.52 7.52
N MET A 196 -4.51 -21.27 7.14
CA MET A 196 -4.55 -22.21 6.02
C MET A 196 -5.58 -23.32 6.27
#